data_AF-A0A6J7DWH4-F1
#
_entry.id   AF-A0A6J7DWH4-F1
#
_cell.length_a   1.000
_cell.length_b   1.000
_cell.length_c   1.000
_cell.angle_alpha   90.00
_cell.angle_beta   90.00
_cell.angle_gamma   90.00
#
_symmetry.space_group_name_H-M   'P 1'
#
loop_
_entity.id
_entity.type
_entity.pdbx_description
1 polymer ?
#
loop_
_entity_poly.entity_id
_entity_poly.type
_entity_poly.pdbx_seq_one_letter_code
_entity_poly.pdbx_strand_id
1 'polypeptide(L)'
;MEHLIDELAKLQELKEKGTVTAAEFDLMKQDILNRMAAHEASGSIPPPPPPTSFTAPSATFPPTPAPSSSKNGLVAAVVVLVLVGAGVGAWLVVGNSDSKPRTINVSYTDEVVTTDFCAGFAETGYSDIPFAEAEIVDGGGNLLGFGSLDGGVDLNESCVFSAEFTVDESSDGKYRATAGNTNRGYINYTEADIVDGTLTIDAIIGD
;
A
#
# COMPACT_ATOMS: atom_id res chain seq x y z
N MET A 1 2.24 -35.80 13.27
CA MET A 1 3.45 -36.56 12.90
C MET A 1 3.13 -37.68 11.90
N GLU A 2 2.12 -38.53 12.15
CA GLU A 2 1.72 -39.62 11.23
C GLU A 2 1.38 -39.13 9.80
N HIS A 3 0.67 -38.00 9.66
CA HIS A 3 0.34 -37.41 8.37
C HIS A 3 1.57 -36.99 7.53
N LEU A 4 2.64 -36.49 8.17
CA LEU A 4 3.86 -36.03 7.49
C LEU A 4 4.72 -37.21 7.00
N ILE A 5 4.62 -38.35 7.69
CA ILE A 5 5.30 -39.60 7.32
C ILE A 5 4.64 -40.20 6.07
N ASP A 6 3.31 -40.17 5.99
CA ASP A 6 2.57 -40.60 4.79
C ASP A 6 2.84 -39.70 3.57
N GLU A 7 3.06 -38.41 3.79
CA GLU A 7 3.42 -37.43 2.75
C GLU A 7 4.81 -37.70 2.16
N LEU A 8 5.79 -38.03 3.02
CA LEU A 8 7.12 -38.46 2.61
C LEU A 8 7.09 -39.75 1.78
N ALA A 9 6.25 -40.72 2.16
CA ALA A 9 6.10 -41.97 1.43
C ALA A 9 5.52 -41.73 0.02
N LYS A 10 4.51 -40.86 -0.11
CA LYS A 10 3.93 -40.48 -1.41
C LYS A 10 4.92 -39.74 -2.31
N LEU A 11 5.74 -38.85 -1.75
CA LEU A 11 6.78 -38.16 -2.52
C LEU A 11 7.84 -39.11 -3.06
N GLN A 12 8.20 -40.14 -2.28
CA GLN A 12 9.13 -41.17 -2.74
C GLN A 12 8.53 -42.00 -3.88
N GLU A 13 7.24 -42.32 -3.83
CA GLU A 13 6.52 -42.99 -4.93
C GLU A 13 6.46 -42.13 -6.20
N LEU A 14 6.27 -40.81 -6.07
CA LEU A 14 6.25 -39.86 -7.19
C LEU A 14 7.63 -39.68 -7.85
N LYS A 15 8.70 -39.75 -7.06
CA LYS A 15 10.08 -39.79 -7.57
C LYS A 15 10.34 -41.09 -8.35
N GLU A 16 9.94 -42.25 -7.83
CA GLU A 16 10.12 -43.54 -8.51
C GLU A 16 9.31 -43.63 -9.82
N LYS A 17 8.16 -42.97 -9.88
CA LYS A 17 7.36 -42.80 -11.10
C LYS A 17 7.94 -41.77 -12.09
N GLY A 18 9.07 -41.14 -11.77
CA GLY A 18 9.74 -40.15 -12.61
C GLY A 18 8.92 -38.86 -12.82
N THR A 19 7.91 -38.64 -11.97
CA THR A 19 6.99 -37.49 -12.08
C THR A 19 7.58 -36.23 -11.45
N VAL A 20 8.64 -36.39 -10.66
CA VAL A 20 9.33 -35.31 -9.94
C VAL A 20 10.84 -35.52 -10.14
N THR A 21 11.55 -34.45 -10.50
CA THR A 21 13.00 -34.50 -10.68
C THR A 21 13.72 -34.66 -9.35
N ALA A 22 14.97 -35.13 -9.36
CA ALA A 22 15.74 -35.34 -8.14
C ALA A 22 15.91 -34.05 -7.30
N ALA A 23 15.99 -32.89 -7.97
CA ALA A 23 16.11 -31.59 -7.32
C ALA A 23 14.79 -31.16 -6.64
N GLU A 24 13.65 -31.34 -7.32
CA GLU A 24 12.33 -31.07 -6.75
C GLU A 24 12.01 -32.01 -5.58
N PHE A 25 12.41 -33.28 -5.67
CA PHE A 25 12.27 -34.24 -4.58
C PHE A 25 13.09 -33.84 -3.35
N ASP A 26 14.34 -33.41 -3.52
CA ASP A 26 15.17 -32.97 -2.39
C ASP A 26 14.63 -31.69 -1.74
N LEU A 27 14.07 -30.76 -2.52
CA LEU A 27 13.42 -29.54 -2.01
C LEU A 27 12.17 -29.88 -1.18
N MET A 28 11.27 -30.71 -1.71
CA MET A 28 10.03 -31.11 -1.04
C MET A 28 10.31 -31.98 0.21
N LYS A 29 11.34 -32.81 0.15
CA LYS A 29 11.80 -33.59 1.30
C LYS A 29 12.32 -32.67 2.42
N GLN A 30 13.12 -31.66 2.07
CA GLN A 30 13.69 -30.74 3.05
C GLN A 30 12.61 -29.88 3.72
N ASP A 31 11.58 -29.46 2.98
CA ASP A 31 10.40 -28.78 3.53
C ASP A 31 9.67 -29.63 4.59
N ILE A 32 9.36 -30.89 4.27
CA ILE A 32 8.65 -31.79 5.21
C ILE A 32 9.51 -32.10 6.44
N LEU A 33 10.83 -32.26 6.28
CA LEU A 33 11.74 -32.42 7.42
C LEU A 33 11.78 -31.17 8.31
N ASN A 34 11.78 -29.98 7.73
CA ASN A 34 11.71 -28.72 8.49
C ASN A 34 10.38 -28.59 9.25
N ARG A 35 9.26 -28.99 8.64
CA ARG A 35 7.94 -29.01 9.28
C ARG A 35 7.87 -30.03 10.43
N MET A 36 8.54 -31.18 10.31
CA MET A 36 8.67 -32.14 11.42
C MET A 36 9.54 -31.59 12.57
N ALA A 37 10.65 -30.93 12.27
CA ALA A 37 11.53 -30.32 13.27
C ALA A 37 10.84 -29.17 14.03
N ALA A 38 10.04 -28.36 13.34
CA ALA A 38 9.22 -27.31 13.96
C ALA A 38 8.15 -27.89 14.91
N HIS A 39 7.64 -29.08 14.60
CA HIS A 39 6.63 -29.76 15.41
C HIS A 39 7.22 -30.40 16.69
N GLU A 40 8.54 -30.65 16.75
CA GLU A 40 9.26 -31.08 17.96
C GLU A 40 9.70 -29.91 18.85
N ALA A 41 9.86 -28.69 18.30
CA ALA A 41 10.28 -27.51 19.05
C ALA A 41 9.12 -26.82 19.84
N SER A 42 7.87 -27.21 19.61
CA SER A 42 6.69 -26.62 20.26
C SER A 42 6.39 -27.21 21.64
N GLY A 43 7.42 -27.26 22.51
CA GLY A 43 7.35 -27.81 23.87
C GLY A 43 7.84 -26.88 24.98
N SER A 44 8.23 -25.64 24.67
CA SER A 44 8.71 -24.70 25.70
C SER A 44 8.28 -23.28 25.40
N ILE A 45 7.13 -22.87 25.96
CA ILE A 45 6.73 -21.46 26.03
C ILE A 45 7.61 -20.78 27.09
N PRO A 46 8.45 -19.78 26.76
CA PRO A 46 9.09 -18.95 27.79
C PRO A 46 8.02 -18.11 28.51
N PRO A 47 8.10 -17.94 29.84
CA PRO A 47 7.10 -17.18 30.57
C PRO A 47 7.07 -15.72 30.11
N PRO A 48 5.89 -15.07 30.09
CA PRO A 48 5.78 -13.69 29.66
C PRO A 48 6.59 -12.77 30.59
N PRO A 49 7.27 -11.74 30.04
CA PRO A 49 7.97 -10.75 30.85
C PRO A 49 6.99 -9.98 31.75
N PRO A 50 7.42 -9.53 32.94
CA PRO A 50 6.55 -8.82 33.88
C PRO A 50 6.04 -7.49 33.29
N PRO A 51 4.82 -7.06 33.65
CA PRO A 51 4.24 -5.82 33.11
C PRO A 51 5.02 -4.61 33.64
N THR A 52 5.79 -3.97 32.76
CA THR A 52 6.33 -2.64 33.04
C THR A 52 5.19 -1.63 32.91
N SER A 53 4.79 -1.07 34.06
CA SER A 53 3.89 0.07 34.14
C SER A 53 4.60 1.29 33.54
N PHE A 54 4.33 1.60 32.28
CA PHE A 54 4.72 2.88 31.70
C PHE A 54 3.70 3.93 32.13
N THR A 55 4.05 4.68 33.16
CA THR A 55 3.44 5.97 33.49
C THR A 55 3.63 6.90 32.31
N ALA A 56 2.54 7.24 31.62
CA ALA A 56 2.56 8.29 30.60
C ALA A 56 3.00 9.62 31.22
N PRO A 57 3.96 10.37 30.64
CA PRO A 57 4.14 11.76 31.02
C PRO A 57 2.88 12.54 30.61
N SER A 58 2.23 13.16 31.59
CA SER A 58 1.13 14.09 31.36
C SER A 58 1.63 15.24 30.48
N ALA A 59 1.12 15.32 29.25
CA ALA A 59 1.29 16.49 28.43
C ALA A 59 0.49 17.64 29.05
N THR A 60 1.20 18.54 29.75
CA THR A 60 0.67 19.84 30.15
C THR A 60 0.42 20.66 28.90
N PHE A 61 -0.86 20.76 28.51
CA PHE A 61 -1.31 21.73 27.51
C PHE A 61 -0.97 23.16 27.98
N PRO A 62 -0.31 24.01 27.18
CA PRO A 62 -0.31 25.44 27.46
C PRO A 62 -1.74 25.99 27.31
N PRO A 63 -2.17 26.94 28.16
CA PRO A 63 -3.53 27.45 28.12
C PRO A 63 -3.79 28.22 26.83
N THR A 64 -4.94 27.91 26.24
CA THR A 64 -5.63 28.59 25.15
C THR A 64 -5.66 30.12 25.38
N PRO A 65 -5.24 30.96 24.41
CA PRO A 65 -5.61 32.37 24.44
C PRO A 65 -7.11 32.52 24.17
N ALA A 66 -7.81 33.18 25.08
CA ALA A 66 -9.20 33.61 24.91
C ALA A 66 -9.36 34.61 23.74
N PRO A 67 -10.54 34.70 23.12
CA PRO A 67 -10.75 35.46 21.89
C PRO A 67 -10.71 36.97 22.15
N SER A 68 -9.80 37.66 21.46
CA SER A 68 -9.80 39.12 21.34
C SER A 68 -10.83 39.54 20.30
N SER A 69 -11.90 40.17 20.77
CA SER A 69 -12.88 40.89 19.95
C SER A 69 -12.20 42.04 19.18
N SER A 70 -12.12 41.94 17.86
CA SER A 70 -12.07 43.12 17.00
C SER A 70 -13.10 43.00 15.88
N LYS A 71 -13.94 44.03 15.79
CA LYS A 71 -14.89 44.25 14.71
C LYS A 71 -14.10 44.67 13.47
N ASN A 72 -14.39 44.05 12.32
CA ASN A 72 -14.76 44.68 11.05
C ASN A 72 -14.35 43.80 9.88
N GLY A 73 -15.31 43.56 8.98
CA GLY A 73 -15.01 43.58 7.55
C GLY A 73 -15.18 42.27 6.79
N LEU A 74 -16.28 42.25 6.04
CA LEU A 74 -16.45 41.60 4.74
C LEU A 74 -16.76 40.09 4.65
N VAL A 75 -18.05 39.89 4.39
CA VAL A 75 -18.72 38.84 3.62
C VAL A 75 -17.92 38.40 2.38
N ALA A 76 -17.78 37.08 2.21
CA ALA A 76 -17.83 36.43 0.91
C ALA A 76 -18.50 35.06 1.07
N ALA A 77 -19.70 34.96 0.51
CA ALA A 77 -20.49 33.74 0.40
C ALA A 77 -20.05 32.93 -0.83
N VAL A 78 -20.68 31.75 -0.97
CA VAL A 78 -20.93 30.97 -2.21
C VAL A 78 -19.98 29.79 -2.42
N VAL A 79 -20.43 28.56 -2.72
CA VAL A 79 -21.73 27.86 -2.70
C VAL A 79 -21.34 26.37 -2.75
N VAL A 80 -21.98 25.55 -1.91
CA VAL A 80 -21.96 24.09 -2.07
C VAL A 80 -22.94 23.76 -3.18
N LEU A 81 -22.46 23.23 -4.31
CA LEU A 81 -23.32 22.63 -5.33
C LEU A 81 -22.88 21.19 -5.60
N VAL A 82 -23.45 20.30 -4.79
CA VAL A 82 -23.53 18.88 -5.10
C VAL A 82 -24.63 18.72 -6.15
N LEU A 83 -24.28 18.37 -7.39
CA LEU A 83 -25.21 17.73 -8.31
C LEU A 83 -24.51 16.60 -9.07
N VAL A 84 -24.89 15.40 -8.64
CA VAL A 84 -24.73 14.11 -9.32
C VAL A 84 -25.42 14.16 -10.68
N GLY A 85 -24.76 13.70 -11.75
CA GLY A 85 -25.45 13.40 -13.01
C GLY A 85 -24.57 13.45 -14.25
N ALA A 86 -24.35 12.27 -14.83
CA ALA A 86 -23.63 11.97 -16.06
C ALA A 86 -23.87 12.92 -17.26
N GLY A 87 -22.81 13.13 -18.06
CA GLY A 87 -22.92 13.22 -19.52
C GLY A 87 -22.61 14.57 -20.18
N VAL A 88 -21.49 14.58 -20.91
CA VAL A 88 -21.22 15.32 -22.16
C VAL A 88 -21.16 16.86 -22.09
N GLY A 89 -19.92 17.37 -22.09
CA GLY A 89 -19.43 18.48 -22.93
C GLY A 89 -20.11 19.84 -22.84
N ALA A 90 -19.42 20.82 -22.23
CA ALA A 90 -19.53 22.21 -22.62
C ALA A 90 -18.19 22.93 -22.40
N TRP A 91 -17.55 23.29 -23.51
CA TRP A 91 -16.46 24.26 -23.58
C TRP A 91 -16.97 25.65 -23.18
N LEU A 92 -16.34 26.28 -22.19
CA LEU A 92 -16.39 27.73 -22.01
C LEU A 92 -14.97 28.27 -22.10
N VAL A 93 -14.69 28.96 -23.20
CA VAL A 93 -13.45 29.70 -23.46
C VAL A 93 -13.51 31.01 -22.68
N VAL A 94 -12.69 31.11 -21.63
CA VAL A 94 -12.38 32.37 -20.94
C VAL A 94 -10.87 32.41 -20.68
N GLY A 95 -10.20 33.42 -21.23
CA GLY A 95 -8.88 33.92 -20.80
C GLY A 95 -7.66 33.04 -21.12
N ASN A 96 -6.93 33.41 -22.17
CA ASN A 96 -5.65 32.80 -22.54
C ASN A 96 -4.53 33.30 -21.60
N SER A 97 -4.54 32.87 -20.34
CA SER A 97 -3.29 32.72 -19.59
C SER A 97 -2.73 31.36 -19.97
N ASP A 98 -1.47 31.32 -20.41
CA ASP A 98 -0.73 30.12 -20.81
C ASP A 98 -0.35 29.26 -19.58
N SER A 99 -1.29 29.15 -18.65
CA SER A 99 -1.21 28.47 -17.36
C SER A 99 -2.40 27.53 -17.25
N LYS A 100 -2.56 26.66 -18.25
CA LYS A 100 -3.39 25.47 -18.06
C LYS A 100 -2.77 24.68 -16.91
N PRO A 101 -3.58 24.13 -15.98
CA PRO A 101 -3.07 23.14 -15.04
C PRO A 101 -2.35 22.08 -15.85
N ARG A 102 -1.05 21.95 -15.61
CA ARG A 102 -0.27 20.86 -16.20
C ARG A 102 -0.59 19.64 -15.35
N THR A 103 -0.92 18.56 -16.02
CA THR A 103 -1.21 17.28 -15.40
C THR A 103 -0.14 16.29 -15.81
N ILE A 104 0.22 15.39 -14.91
CA ILE A 104 1.11 14.27 -15.18
C ILE A 104 0.35 12.96 -15.03
N ASN A 105 0.75 11.95 -15.79
CA ASN A 105 0.24 10.60 -15.61
C ASN A 105 0.96 9.94 -14.44
N VAL A 106 0.28 9.02 -13.78
CA VAL A 106 0.82 8.21 -12.70
C VAL A 106 0.53 6.75 -13.01
N SER A 107 1.58 5.93 -13.00
CA SER A 107 1.52 4.48 -13.06
C SER A 107 1.98 3.96 -11.71
N TYR A 108 1.07 3.43 -10.91
CA TYR A 108 1.33 3.01 -9.54
C TYR A 108 1.21 1.49 -9.44
N THR A 109 2.22 0.85 -8.85
CA THR A 109 2.30 -0.58 -8.59
C THR A 109 2.72 -0.82 -7.14
N ASP A 110 1.90 -1.55 -6.37
CA ASP A 110 2.29 -2.15 -5.09
C ASP A 110 2.46 -3.65 -5.29
N GLU A 111 3.67 -4.17 -5.10
CA GLU A 111 3.95 -5.60 -5.04
C GLU A 111 4.09 -6.06 -3.59
N VAL A 112 3.18 -6.94 -3.15
CA VAL A 112 3.26 -7.57 -1.83
C VAL A 112 3.89 -8.95 -1.98
N VAL A 113 5.08 -9.15 -1.41
CA VAL A 113 5.77 -10.45 -1.41
C VAL A 113 5.08 -11.38 -0.43
N THR A 114 4.48 -12.44 -0.93
CA THR A 114 3.70 -13.39 -0.12
C THR A 114 3.48 -14.71 -0.83
N THR A 115 3.28 -15.77 -0.06
CA THR A 115 2.80 -17.07 -0.59
C THR A 115 1.27 -17.18 -0.60
N ASP A 116 0.56 -16.21 -0.02
CA ASP A 116 -0.90 -16.17 0.03
C ASP A 116 -1.51 -15.59 -1.25
N PHE A 117 -2.74 -15.99 -1.56
CA PHE A 117 -3.51 -15.42 -2.67
C PHE A 117 -4.01 -14.00 -2.35
N CYS A 118 -4.09 -13.13 -3.35
CA CYS A 118 -4.48 -11.72 -3.16
C CYS A 118 -5.91 -11.60 -2.59
N ALA A 119 -6.81 -12.51 -2.99
CA ALA A 119 -8.16 -12.58 -2.45
C ALA A 119 -8.22 -12.91 -0.94
N GLY A 120 -7.15 -13.48 -0.37
CA GLY A 120 -7.04 -13.81 1.05
C GLY A 120 -6.57 -12.64 1.94
N PHE A 121 -6.24 -11.49 1.36
CA PHE A 121 -5.58 -10.40 2.09
C PHE A 121 -6.45 -9.75 3.16
N ALA A 122 -7.78 -9.93 3.10
CA ALA A 122 -8.70 -9.40 4.11
C ALA A 122 -8.37 -9.88 5.54
N GLU A 123 -7.69 -11.01 5.69
CA GLU A 123 -7.30 -11.59 6.99
C GLU A 123 -5.80 -11.43 7.32
N THR A 124 -5.04 -10.72 6.47
CA THR A 124 -3.58 -10.55 6.64
C THR A 124 -3.22 -9.14 7.12
N GLY A 125 -1.92 -8.93 7.39
CA GLY A 125 -1.36 -7.60 7.66
C GLY A 125 -1.37 -6.62 6.47
N TYR A 126 -1.90 -7.05 5.32
CA TYR A 126 -2.00 -6.28 4.08
C TYR A 126 -3.45 -6.06 3.63
N SER A 127 -4.42 -6.26 4.54
CA SER A 127 -5.86 -6.01 4.29
C SER A 127 -6.18 -4.59 3.86
N ASP A 128 -5.27 -3.64 4.07
CA ASP A 128 -5.38 -2.23 3.71
C ASP A 128 -4.93 -1.91 2.27
N ILE A 129 -4.43 -2.88 1.50
CA ILE A 129 -3.89 -2.66 0.14
C ILE A 129 -4.94 -2.89 -0.96
N PRO A 130 -5.71 -4.00 -0.99
CA PRO A 130 -6.67 -4.24 -2.06
C PRO A 130 -7.70 -3.11 -2.13
N PHE A 131 -7.89 -2.55 -3.34
CA PHE A 131 -8.80 -1.41 -3.58
C PHE A 131 -8.48 -0.13 -2.80
N ALA A 132 -7.27 -0.01 -2.25
CA ALA A 132 -6.88 1.18 -1.52
C ALA A 132 -6.70 2.39 -2.44
N GLU A 133 -6.75 3.58 -1.86
CA GLU A 133 -6.43 4.81 -2.57
C GLU A 133 -4.90 4.99 -2.60
N ALA A 134 -4.35 5.09 -3.80
CA ALA A 134 -2.99 5.53 -4.06
C ALA A 134 -2.99 7.06 -4.21
N GLU A 135 -2.29 7.75 -3.33
CA GLU A 135 -2.28 9.21 -3.23
C GLU A 135 -0.93 9.79 -3.64
N ILE A 136 -0.96 10.91 -4.36
CA ILE A 136 0.22 11.73 -4.65
C ILE A 136 0.07 13.08 -3.96
N VAL A 137 1.04 13.42 -3.11
CA VAL A 137 1.13 14.69 -2.39
C VAL A 137 2.39 15.46 -2.81
N ASP A 138 2.35 16.79 -2.78
CA ASP A 138 3.52 17.62 -3.02
C ASP A 138 4.50 17.65 -1.81
N GLY A 139 5.62 18.35 -1.96
CA GLY A 139 6.59 18.51 -0.86
C GLY A 139 6.06 19.31 0.33
N GLY A 140 5.01 20.12 0.14
CA GLY A 140 4.27 20.84 1.18
C GLY A 140 3.21 20.00 1.89
N GLY A 141 2.87 18.82 1.37
CA GLY A 141 1.83 17.94 1.88
C GLY A 141 0.43 18.20 1.32
N ASN A 142 0.30 18.95 0.22
CA ASN A 142 -0.98 19.13 -0.48
C ASN A 142 -1.24 17.94 -1.40
N LEU A 143 -2.48 17.44 -1.40
CA LEU A 143 -2.91 16.39 -2.32
C LEU A 143 -2.96 16.91 -3.76
N LEU A 144 -2.23 16.25 -4.66
CA LEU A 144 -2.22 16.52 -6.10
C LEU A 144 -3.22 15.65 -6.87
N GLY A 145 -3.53 14.47 -6.33
CA GLY A 145 -4.55 13.57 -6.84
C GLY A 145 -4.39 12.15 -6.32
N PHE A 146 -5.33 11.29 -6.68
CA PHE A 146 -5.37 9.91 -6.22
C PHE A 146 -6.02 8.98 -7.26
N GLY A 147 -5.72 7.70 -7.18
CA GLY A 147 -6.38 6.62 -7.92
C GLY A 147 -6.68 5.45 -6.99
N SER A 148 -7.56 4.54 -7.43
CA SER A 148 -7.83 3.31 -6.67
C SER A 148 -7.00 2.18 -7.24
N LEU A 149 -6.28 1.47 -6.36
CA LEU A 149 -5.66 0.20 -6.69
C LEU A 149 -6.73 -0.81 -7.14
N ASP A 150 -6.34 -1.76 -7.97
CA ASP A 150 -7.18 -2.91 -8.33
C ASP A 150 -7.28 -3.94 -7.19
N GLY A 151 -7.90 -5.08 -7.50
CA GLY A 151 -8.06 -6.20 -6.56
C GLY A 151 -6.83 -7.10 -6.44
N GLY A 152 -5.75 -6.80 -7.14
CA GLY A 152 -4.54 -7.59 -7.18
C GLY A 152 -4.54 -8.68 -8.25
N VAL A 153 -3.35 -8.98 -8.76
CA VAL A 153 -3.06 -10.13 -9.63
C VAL A 153 -2.10 -11.06 -8.89
N ASP A 154 -2.49 -12.33 -8.76
CA ASP A 154 -1.62 -13.36 -8.19
C ASP A 154 -0.43 -13.64 -9.13
N LEU A 155 0.78 -13.46 -8.62
CA LEU A 155 2.03 -13.90 -9.22
C LEU A 155 2.64 -15.05 -8.40
N ASN A 156 3.70 -15.66 -8.94
CA ASN A 156 4.43 -16.66 -8.18
C ASN A 156 5.21 -15.97 -7.05
N GLU A 157 4.74 -16.14 -5.80
CA GLU A 157 5.30 -15.56 -4.56
C GLU A 157 5.05 -14.05 -4.36
N SER A 158 4.10 -13.46 -5.10
CA SER A 158 3.67 -12.09 -4.83
C SER A 158 2.25 -11.79 -5.32
N CYS A 159 1.71 -10.69 -4.81
CA CYS A 159 0.47 -10.08 -5.27
C CYS A 159 0.77 -8.68 -5.77
N VAL A 160 0.37 -8.37 -7.01
CA VAL A 160 0.60 -7.06 -7.61
C VAL A 160 -0.70 -6.30 -7.74
N PHE A 161 -0.74 -5.11 -7.15
CA PHE A 161 -1.87 -4.18 -7.19
C PHE A 161 -1.50 -2.97 -8.01
N SER A 162 -2.36 -2.56 -8.95
CA SER A 162 -2.04 -1.47 -9.87
C SER A 162 -3.10 -0.38 -9.94
N ALA A 163 -2.68 0.84 -10.24
CA ALA A 163 -3.54 1.97 -10.57
C ALA A 163 -2.90 2.87 -11.63
N GLU A 164 -3.70 3.34 -12.57
CA GLU A 164 -3.32 4.39 -13.53
C GLU A 164 -4.26 5.59 -13.37
N PHE A 165 -3.69 6.77 -13.15
CA PHE A 165 -4.46 8.00 -12.95
C PHE A 165 -3.64 9.24 -13.31
N THR A 166 -4.28 10.41 -13.26
CA THR A 166 -3.63 11.70 -13.54
C THR A 166 -3.69 12.60 -12.33
N VAL A 167 -2.63 13.35 -12.08
CA VAL A 167 -2.55 14.33 -10.99
C VAL A 167 -2.11 15.68 -11.50
N ASP A 168 -2.36 16.73 -10.73
CA ASP A 168 -1.79 18.04 -11.00
C ASP A 168 -0.25 18.01 -10.84
N GLU A 169 0.46 18.71 -11.73
CA GLU A 169 1.91 18.88 -11.63
C GLU A 169 2.26 19.65 -10.36
N SER A 170 3.23 19.14 -9.61
CA SER A 170 3.64 19.77 -8.36
C SER A 170 4.33 21.10 -8.61
N SER A 171 3.87 22.16 -7.94
CA SER A 171 4.48 23.49 -8.05
C SER A 171 5.89 23.59 -7.47
N ASP A 172 6.26 22.67 -6.57
CA ASP A 172 7.60 22.60 -5.95
C ASP A 172 8.50 21.52 -6.55
N GLY A 173 8.02 20.84 -7.60
CA GLY A 173 8.74 19.78 -8.30
C GLY A 173 8.98 18.53 -7.46
N LYS A 174 8.33 18.38 -6.31
CA LYS A 174 8.41 17.21 -5.44
C LYS A 174 7.09 16.49 -5.39
N TYR A 175 7.18 15.17 -5.32
CA TYR A 175 6.04 14.28 -5.24
C TYR A 175 6.33 13.27 -4.13
N ARG A 176 5.31 12.91 -3.36
CA ARG A 176 5.39 11.79 -2.44
C ARG A 176 4.18 10.91 -2.64
N ALA A 177 4.43 9.62 -2.76
CA ALA A 177 3.43 8.62 -3.06
C ALA A 177 3.20 7.72 -1.84
N THR A 178 1.95 7.31 -1.64
CA THR A 178 1.56 6.31 -0.64
C THR A 178 0.29 5.61 -1.10
N ALA A 179 0.07 4.38 -0.66
CA ALA A 179 -1.16 3.67 -0.86
C ALA A 179 -1.50 2.85 0.39
N GLY A 180 -2.80 2.67 0.64
CA GLY A 180 -3.26 1.99 1.85
C GLY A 180 -2.98 2.80 3.11
N ASN A 181 -2.65 2.13 4.21
CA ASN A 181 -2.41 2.81 5.47
C ASN A 181 -1.16 3.71 5.40
N THR A 182 -1.35 5.01 5.60
CA THR A 182 -0.28 6.03 5.60
C THR A 182 0.86 5.75 6.60
N ASN A 183 0.67 4.85 7.57
CA ASN A 183 1.73 4.39 8.48
C ASN A 183 2.87 3.64 7.75
N ARG A 184 2.66 3.21 6.50
CA ARG A 184 3.71 2.61 5.65
C ARG A 184 4.73 3.65 5.16
N GLY A 185 4.41 4.94 5.29
CA GLY A 185 5.28 6.05 4.90
C GLY A 185 5.08 6.49 3.45
N TYR A 186 5.91 7.45 3.04
CA TYR A 186 5.88 8.00 1.69
C TYR A 186 7.14 7.63 0.91
N ILE A 187 6.96 7.26 -0.35
CA ILE A 187 8.05 7.17 -1.32
C ILE A 187 8.19 8.54 -1.97
N ASN A 188 9.41 9.08 -2.00
CA ASN A 188 9.65 10.45 -2.43
C ASN A 188 10.25 10.47 -3.84
N TYR A 189 9.74 11.39 -4.66
CA TYR A 189 10.12 11.58 -6.05
C TYR A 189 10.28 13.08 -6.35
N THR A 190 10.85 13.35 -7.51
CA THR A 190 11.11 14.67 -8.06
C THR A 190 10.67 14.76 -9.50
N GLU A 191 10.65 15.96 -10.07
CA GLU A 191 10.38 16.19 -11.49
C GLU A 191 11.31 15.36 -12.41
N ALA A 192 12.54 15.06 -11.97
CA ALA A 192 13.49 14.25 -12.75
C ALA A 192 13.06 12.77 -12.90
N ASP A 193 12.18 12.29 -12.03
CA ASP A 193 11.64 10.93 -12.07
C ASP A 193 10.45 10.80 -13.02
N ILE A 194 9.99 11.92 -13.59
CA ILE A 194 8.92 11.95 -14.59
C ILE A 194 9.53 11.73 -15.98
N VAL A 195 9.19 10.61 -16.59
CA VAL A 195 9.65 10.23 -17.93
C VAL A 195 8.46 10.26 -18.88
N ASP A 196 8.59 10.99 -19.98
CA ASP A 196 7.54 11.14 -20.99
C ASP A 196 6.17 11.57 -20.41
N GLY A 197 6.20 12.43 -19.38
CA GLY A 197 5.00 12.94 -18.70
C GLY A 197 4.35 11.96 -17.73
N THR A 198 5.04 10.87 -17.38
CA THR A 198 4.55 9.83 -16.46
C THR A 198 5.48 9.66 -15.26
N LEU A 199 4.90 9.69 -14.07
CA LEU A 199 5.56 9.26 -12.84
C LEU A 199 5.26 7.78 -12.61
N THR A 200 6.29 6.94 -12.65
CA THR A 200 6.18 5.50 -12.37
C THR A 200 6.57 5.22 -10.92
N ILE A 201 5.69 4.55 -10.19
CA ILE A 201 5.84 4.21 -8.79
C ILE A 201 5.77 2.70 -8.67
N ASP A 202 6.87 2.09 -8.25
CA ASP A 202 6.96 0.65 -7.98
C ASP A 202 7.36 0.49 -6.51
N ALA A 203 6.41 0.11 -5.67
CA ALA A 203 6.64 -0.19 -4.27
C ALA A 203 6.66 -1.71 -4.07
N ILE A 204 7.63 -2.18 -3.28
CA ILE A 204 7.71 -3.58 -2.88
C ILE A 204 7.51 -3.64 -1.36
N ILE A 205 6.52 -4.43 -0.96
CA ILE A 205 6.10 -4.62 0.42
C ILE A 205 6.40 -6.09 0.78
N GLY A 206 7.43 -6.30 1.58
CA GLY A 206 7.82 -7.61 2.10
C GLY A 206 8.76 -7.43 3.29
N ASP A 207 8.77 -8.40 4.20
CA ASP A 207 9.72 -8.48 5.31
C ASP A 207 11.13 -8.93 4.84
#